data_AF-A0AAD2Y1K2-F1
#
_entry.id   AF-A0AAD2Y1K2-F1
#
_cell.length_a   1.000
_cell.length_b   1.000
_cell.length_c   1.000
_cell.angle_alpha   90.00
_cell.angle_beta   90.00
_cell.angle_gamma   90.00
#
_symmetry.space_group_name_H-M   'P 1'
#
loop_
_entity.id
_entity.type
_entity.pdbx_description
1 polymer ?
#
loop_
_entity_poly.entity_id
_entity_poly.type
_entity_poly.pdbx_seq_one_letter_code
_entity_poly.pdbx_strand_id
1 'polypeptide(L)' 'MKRALLWLLHSFSDWIAIAVIVAGIYLFISFVPQHATLLSVAWVVTISYLYIRYSRG' A
#
# COMPACT_ATOMS: atom_id res chain seq x y z
N MET A 1 -8.92 16.71 -20.34
CA MET A 1 -8.36 17.27 -19.08
C MET A 1 -8.67 16.41 -17.85
N LYS A 2 -9.93 16.00 -17.63
CA LYS A 2 -10.34 15.15 -16.49
C LYS A 2 -9.55 13.83 -16.35
N ARG A 3 -9.23 13.18 -17.49
CA ARG A 3 -8.52 11.89 -17.55
C ARG A 3 -7.03 11.99 -17.19
N ALA A 4 -6.38 13.11 -17.50
CA ALA A 4 -4.97 13.34 -17.13
C ALA A 4 -4.83 13.62 -15.64
N LEU A 5 -5.79 14.33 -15.04
CA LEU A 5 -5.85 14.56 -13.59
C LEU A 5 -6.09 13.25 -12.84
N LEU A 6 -7.00 12.40 -13.34
CA LEU A 6 -7.22 11.05 -12.81
C LEU A 6 -5.97 10.16 -12.95
N TRP A 7 -5.24 10.26 -14.07
CA TRP A 7 -3.98 9.54 -14.27
C TRP A 7 -2.89 10.00 -13.31
N LEU A 8 -2.78 11.31 -13.06
CA LEU A 8 -1.90 11.88 -12.05
C LEU A 8 -2.29 11.43 -10.64
N LEU A 9 -3.58 11.47 -10.31
CA LEU A 9 -4.08 11.00 -9.02
C LEU A 9 -3.81 9.51 -8.82
N HIS A 10 -3.99 8.69 -9.87
CA HIS A 10 -3.68 7.26 -9.85
C HIS A 10 -2.18 7.01 -9.65
N SER A 11 -1.33 7.76 -10.37
CA SER A 11 0.13 7.66 -10.24
C SER A 11 0.63 8.09 -8.85
N PHE A 12 0.04 9.14 -8.27
CA PHE A 12 0.31 9.54 -6.88
C PHE A 12 -0.24 8.53 -5.86
N SER A 13 -1.38 7.89 -6.15
CA SER A 13 -1.96 6.87 -5.28
C SER A 13 -1.11 5.60 -5.22
N ASP A 14 -0.48 5.22 -6.34
CA ASP A 14 0.48 4.12 -6.39
C ASP A 14 1.71 4.39 -5.52
N TRP A 15 2.25 5.61 -5.57
CA TRP A 15 3.38 6.00 -4.72
C TRP A 15 3.02 6.03 -3.23
N ILE A 16 1.80 6.47 -2.89
CA ILE A 16 1.28 6.42 -1.52
C ILE A 16 1.14 4.97 -1.06
N ALA A 17 0.59 4.08 -1.89
CA ALA A 17 0.45 2.67 -1.56
C ALA A 17 1.81 2.01 -1.31
N ILE A 18 2.79 2.28 -2.17
CA ILE A 18 4.17 1.79 -2.01
C ILE A 18 4.79 2.33 -0.71
N ALA A 19 4.67 3.63 -0.44
CA ALA A 19 5.21 4.23 0.79
C ALA A 19 4.58 3.62 2.06
N VAL A 20 3.27 3.37 2.06
CA VAL A 20 2.55 2.73 3.17
C VAL A 20 2.96 1.27 3.37
N ILE A 21 3.20 0.54 2.27
CA ILE A 21 3.71 -0.84 2.33
C ILE A 21 5.11 -0.84 2.96
N VAL A 22 6.02 0.00 2.49
CA VAL A 22 7.39 0.08 2.99
C VAL A 22 7.43 0.49 4.46
N ALA A 23 6.62 1.49 4.86
CA ALA A 23 6.50 1.91 6.25
C ALA A 23 5.99 0.78 7.16
N GLY A 24 4.97 0.04 6.72
CA GLY A 24 4.45 -1.12 7.46
C GLY A 24 5.49 -2.22 7.64
N ILE A 25 6.17 -2.60 6.55
CA ILE A 25 7.25 -3.61 6.57
C ILE A 25 8.36 -3.19 7.53
N TYR A 26 8.80 -1.92 7.48
CA TYR A 26 9.84 -1.40 8.36
C TYR A 26 9.44 -1.49 9.85
N LEU A 27 8.18 -1.17 10.17
CA LEU A 27 7.64 -1.31 11.52
C LEU A 27 7.58 -2.79 11.96
N PHE A 28 7.18 -3.71 11.09
CA PHE A 28 7.14 -5.14 11.42
C PHE A 28 8.52 -5.72 11.66
N ILE A 29 9.52 -5.32 10.87
CA ILE A 29 10.92 -5.75 11.06
C ILE A 29 11.46 -5.18 12.39
N SER A 30 11.16 -3.92 12.70
CA SER A 30 11.65 -3.27 13.92
C SER A 30 10.98 -3.80 15.20
N PHE A 31 9.67 -4.06 15.19
CA PHE A 31 8.92 -4.42 16.39
C PHE A 31 8.66 -5.92 16.55
N VAL A 32 8.49 -6.68 15.47
CA VAL A 32 8.11 -8.10 15.53
C VAL A 32 8.91 -8.92 14.50
N PRO A 33 10.26 -8.95 14.58
CA PRO A 33 11.10 -9.60 13.57
C PRO A 33 10.77 -11.07 13.37
N GLN A 34 10.34 -11.78 14.42
CA GLN A 34 9.98 -13.20 14.36
C GLN A 34 8.73 -13.49 13.51
N HIS A 35 7.84 -12.50 13.33
CA HIS A 35 6.63 -12.63 12.51
C HIS A 35 6.59 -11.63 11.35
N ALA A 36 7.69 -10.89 11.13
CA ALA A 36 7.76 -9.81 10.16
C ALA A 36 7.39 -10.29 8.76
N THR A 37 7.81 -11.50 8.37
CA THR A 37 7.48 -12.07 7.05
C THR A 37 5.98 -12.30 6.88
N LEU A 38 5.32 -12.96 7.85
CA LEU A 38 3.88 -13.23 7.82
C LEU A 38 3.06 -11.94 7.89
N LEU A 39 3.44 -11.03 8.78
CA LEU A 39 2.80 -9.72 8.93
C LEU A 39 2.94 -8.86 7.67
N SER A 40 4.12 -8.86 7.04
CA SER A 40 4.37 -8.13 5.78
C SER A 40 3.51 -8.67 4.64
N VAL A 41 3.40 -9.99 4.50
CA VAL A 41 2.54 -10.61 3.48
C VAL A 41 1.07 -10.25 3.72
N ALA A 42 0.59 -10.37 4.96
CA ALA A 42 -0.77 -9.99 5.32
C ALA A 42 -1.04 -8.49 5.09
N TRP A 43 -0.05 -7.65 5.37
CA TRP A 43 -0.15 -6.20 5.18
C TRP A 43 -0.24 -5.81 3.70
N VAL A 44 0.62 -6.38 2.85
CA VAL A 44 0.57 -6.15 1.39
C VAL A 44 -0.80 -6.56 0.85
N VAL A 45 -1.32 -7.72 1.23
CA VAL A 45 -2.66 -8.19 0.81
C VAL A 45 -3.75 -7.21 1.27
N THR A 46 -3.67 -6.72 2.51
CA THR A 46 -4.63 -5.77 3.07
C THR A 46 -4.61 -4.44 2.32
N ILE A 47 -3.42 -3.89 2.06
CA ILE A 47 -3.26 -2.63 1.31
C ILE A 47 -3.74 -2.81 -0.13
N SER A 48 -3.39 -3.91 -0.80
CA SER A 48 -3.88 -4.20 -2.15
C SER A 48 -5.41 -4.32 -2.20
N TYR A 49 -6.02 -4.97 -1.20
CA TYR A 49 -7.48 -5.08 -1.11
C TYR A 49 -8.14 -3.70 -0.92
N LEU A 50 -7.61 -2.88 -0.01
CA LEU A 50 -8.08 -1.50 0.21
C LEU A 50 -7.92 -0.66 -1.06
N TYR A 51 -6.79 -0.77 -1.75
CA TYR A 51 -6.52 -0.05 -2.98
C TYR A 51 -7.53 -0.40 -4.08
N ILE A 52 -7.78 -1.69 -4.31
CA ILE A 52 -8.78 -2.14 -5.31
C ILE A 52 -10.19 -1.68 -4.92
N ARG A 53 -10.52 -1.73 -3.62
CA ARG A 53 -11.83 -1.32 -3.10
C ARG A 53 -12.06 0.19 -3.24
N TYR A 54 -11.05 1.01 -2.97
CA TYR A 54 -11.15 2.47 -3.06
C TYR A 54 -11.01 2.99 -4.50
N SER A 55 -10.18 2.34 -5.32
CA SER A 55 -9.96 2.74 -6.72
C SER A 55 -11.16 2.44 -7.62
N ARG A 56 -12.01 1.47 -7.25
CA ARG A 56 -13.28 1.19 -7.94
C ARG A 56 -14.47 2.02 -7.43
N GLY A 57 -14.26 2.94 -6.49
CA GLY A 57 -15.29 3.82 -5.92
C GLY A 57 -15.44 5.14 -6.66
#